data_AF-A0A8J4TXF2-F1
#
_entry.id   AF-A0A8J4TXF2-F1
#
_cell.length_a   1.000
_cell.length_b   1.000
_cell.length_c   1.000
_cell.angle_alpha   90.00
_cell.angle_beta   90.00
_cell.angle_gamma   90.00
#
_symmetry.space_group_name_H-M   'P 1'
#
loop_
_entity.id
_entity.type
_entity.pdbx_description
1 polymer ?
#
loop_
_entity_poly.entity_id
_entity_poly.type
_entity_poly.pdbx_seq_one_letter_code
_entity_poly.pdbx_strand_id
1 'polypeptide(L)'
;VCTDMEMLYRNSTLSQMQQLKEKAIAIAAKASQEDEAGNYEEAIKSYQHAVKYFLHIVKREPQGKDGNQKIREKCSQYLDRVEKLQEYLDEKQKAIDLANKAAQEDKAQNYEEALRLYQNAVQYFLHVVKYEAQGDKAKQSIRAKCAEYLDRAEKLKEYLKKKEKAPAKPVKESQSDEKG
;
A
#
# COMPACT_ATOMS: atom_id res chain seq x y z
N VAL A 1 34.10 32.53 35.94
CA VAL A 1 34.71 32.14 34.63
C VAL A 1 34.42 30.68 34.26
N CYS A 2 34.90 29.66 34.99
CA CYS A 2 34.56 28.25 34.66
C CYS A 2 33.06 27.91 34.83
N THR A 3 32.38 28.49 35.82
CA THR A 3 30.95 28.23 36.09
C THR A 3 30.01 28.88 35.07
N ASP A 4 30.39 30.04 34.51
CA ASP A 4 29.54 30.82 33.61
C ASP A 4 29.52 30.21 32.21
N MET A 5 30.68 29.73 31.74
CA MET A 5 30.79 29.03 30.45
C MET A 5 30.07 27.67 30.49
N GLU A 6 30.14 26.93 31.61
CA GLU A 6 29.37 25.70 31.80
C GLU A 6 27.86 25.93 31.90
N MET A 7 27.41 26.99 32.58
CA MET A 7 25.99 27.36 32.65
C MET A 7 25.44 27.76 31.28
N LEU A 8 26.18 28.56 30.50
CA LEU A 8 25.79 28.93 29.13
C LEU A 8 25.70 27.70 28.22
N TYR A 9 26.65 26.77 28.35
CA TYR A 9 26.62 25.52 27.58
C TYR A 9 25.43 24.62 27.97
N ARG A 10 25.12 24.48 29.28
CA ARG A 10 23.93 23.73 29.74
C ARG A 10 22.62 24.36 29.31
N ASN A 11 22.49 25.68 29.36
CA ASN A 11 21.27 26.36 28.91
C ASN A 11 21.07 26.23 27.40
N SER A 12 22.16 26.29 26.62
CA SER A 12 22.11 26.04 25.17
C SER A 12 21.69 24.61 24.84
N THR A 13 22.22 23.61 25.54
CA THR A 13 21.85 22.20 25.29
C THR A 13 20.43 21.87 25.75
N LEU A 14 19.96 22.44 26.87
CA LEU A 14 18.57 22.35 27.31
C LEU A 14 17.61 22.94 26.27
N SER A 15 17.94 24.13 25.74
CA SER A 15 17.15 24.77 24.69
C SER A 15 17.09 23.92 23.41
N GLN A 16 18.20 23.32 22.98
CA GLN A 16 18.22 22.42 21.82
C GLN A 16 17.40 21.15 22.05
N MET A 17 17.42 20.60 23.27
CA MET A 17 16.65 19.41 23.60
C MET A 17 15.15 19.69 23.62
N GLN A 18 14.75 20.85 24.12
CA GLN A 18 13.34 21.27 24.12
C GLN A 18 12.81 21.46 22.70
N GLN A 19 13.58 22.10 21.82
CA GLN A 19 13.25 22.20 20.39
C GLN A 19 13.11 20.83 19.74
N LEU A 20 13.94 19.85 20.12
CA LEU A 20 13.86 18.49 19.59
C LEU A 20 12.57 17.77 20.02
N LYS A 21 12.16 17.94 21.29
CA LYS A 21 10.90 17.41 21.84
C LYS A 21 9.70 18.01 21.13
N GLU A 22 9.66 19.33 20.97
CA GLU A 22 8.61 20.03 20.22
C GLU A 22 8.54 19.57 18.77
N LYS A 23 9.69 19.41 18.11
CA LYS A 23 9.76 18.88 16.74
C LYS A 23 9.20 17.45 16.64
N ALA A 24 9.52 16.58 17.60
CA ALA A 24 9.00 15.21 17.61
C ALA A 24 7.47 15.17 17.72
N ILE A 25 6.91 16.01 18.60
CA ILE A 25 5.45 16.16 18.78
C ILE A 25 4.80 16.71 17.52
N ALA A 26 5.37 17.77 16.93
CA ALA A 26 4.85 18.38 15.72
C ALA A 26 4.83 17.39 14.54
N ILE A 27 5.89 16.60 14.36
CA ILE A 27 5.94 15.57 13.31
C ILE A 27 4.90 14.47 13.57
N ALA A 28 4.71 14.05 14.82
CA ALA A 28 3.70 13.04 15.14
C ALA A 28 2.26 13.53 14.92
N ALA A 29 1.98 14.80 15.26
CA ALA A 29 0.71 15.44 14.99
C ALA A 29 0.45 15.55 13.48
N LYS A 30 1.46 15.98 12.72
CA LYS A 30 1.41 16.01 11.26
C LYS A 30 1.15 14.62 10.66
N ALA A 31 1.85 13.59 11.14
CA ALA A 31 1.65 12.21 10.68
C ALA A 31 0.20 11.76 10.84
N SER A 32 -0.43 12.09 11.98
CA SER A 32 -1.82 11.74 12.26
C SER A 32 -2.80 12.50 11.37
N GLN A 33 -2.53 13.78 11.09
CA GLN A 33 -3.33 14.56 10.14
C GLN A 33 -3.21 14.02 8.70
N GLU A 34 -2.01 13.61 8.29
CA GLU A 34 -1.78 13.02 6.97
C GLU A 34 -2.49 11.67 6.83
N ASP A 35 -2.50 10.86 7.88
CA ASP A 35 -3.21 9.59 7.94
C ASP A 35 -4.74 9.78 7.79
N GLU A 36 -5.31 10.71 8.58
CA GLU A 36 -6.74 11.07 8.48
C GLU A 36 -7.11 11.67 7.11
N ALA A 37 -6.18 12.39 6.48
CA ALA A 37 -6.36 12.93 5.14
C ALA A 37 -6.23 11.87 4.03
N GLY A 38 -5.79 10.65 4.35
CA GLY A 38 -5.53 9.58 3.38
C GLY A 38 -4.20 9.72 2.63
N ASN A 39 -3.32 10.61 3.06
CA ASN A 39 -1.98 10.81 2.53
C ASN A 39 -1.00 9.82 3.17
N TYR A 40 -1.23 8.52 2.92
CA TYR A 40 -0.57 7.45 3.67
C TYR A 40 0.95 7.39 3.46
N GLU A 41 1.46 7.76 2.28
CA GLU A 41 2.90 7.77 2.01
C GLU A 41 3.61 8.81 2.89
N GLU A 42 3.06 10.02 2.98
CA GLU A 42 3.55 11.07 3.84
C GLU A 42 3.37 10.69 5.32
N ALA A 43 2.22 10.14 5.69
CA ALA A 43 1.95 9.69 7.05
C ALA A 43 2.98 8.65 7.52
N ILE A 44 3.31 7.65 6.70
CA ILE A 44 4.33 6.64 6.99
C ILE A 44 5.69 7.30 7.24
N LYS A 45 6.13 8.18 6.33
CA LYS A 45 7.41 8.90 6.46
C LYS A 45 7.44 9.75 7.73
N SER A 46 6.34 10.44 8.02
CA SER A 46 6.18 11.30 9.20
C SER A 46 6.19 10.47 10.50
N TYR A 47 5.48 9.34 10.57
CA TYR A 47 5.50 8.43 11.72
C TYR A 47 6.90 7.85 11.97
N GLN A 48 7.58 7.38 10.93
CA GLN A 48 8.95 6.87 11.04
C GLN A 48 9.93 7.96 11.54
N HIS A 49 9.79 9.19 11.04
CA HIS A 49 10.56 10.32 11.54
C HIS A 49 10.26 10.63 13.00
N ALA A 50 8.99 10.67 13.41
CA ALA A 50 8.60 10.87 14.81
C ALA A 50 9.25 9.82 15.72
N VAL A 51 9.16 8.53 15.36
CA VAL A 51 9.80 7.42 16.09
C VAL A 51 11.31 7.64 16.21
N LYS A 52 11.99 8.01 15.11
CA LYS A 52 13.42 8.31 15.11
C LYS A 52 13.78 9.42 16.10
N TYR A 53 13.01 10.52 16.13
CA TYR A 53 13.24 11.61 17.07
C TYR A 53 12.99 11.19 18.53
N PHE A 54 11.90 10.47 18.79
CA PHE A 54 11.57 9.96 20.13
C PHE A 54 12.64 9.01 20.67
N LEU A 55 13.14 8.08 19.85
CA LEU A 55 14.25 7.20 20.24
C LEU A 55 15.54 7.98 20.48
N HIS A 56 15.81 9.04 19.71
CA HIS A 56 16.96 9.90 19.93
C HIS A 56 16.89 10.64 21.27
N ILE A 57 15.70 11.15 21.64
CA ILE A 57 15.44 11.81 22.91
C ILE A 57 15.70 10.84 24.06
N VAL A 58 15.12 9.63 24.01
CA VAL A 58 15.31 8.59 25.05
C VAL A 58 16.79 8.20 25.22
N LYS A 59 17.56 8.17 24.13
CA LYS A 59 19.00 7.85 24.15
C LYS A 59 19.84 8.98 24.76
N ARG A 60 19.48 10.25 24.51
CA ARG A 60 20.23 11.41 25.02
C ARG A 60 19.85 11.81 26.44
N GLU A 61 18.57 11.77 26.76
CA GLU A 61 18.03 12.21 28.05
C GLU A 61 16.96 11.23 28.52
N PRO A 62 17.36 10.21 29.30
CA PRO A 62 16.42 9.24 29.87
C PRO A 62 15.34 9.94 30.70
N GLN A 63 14.08 9.76 30.35
CA GLN A 63 12.94 10.42 31.01
C GLN A 63 12.45 9.63 32.25
N GLY A 64 13.37 8.93 32.95
CA GLY A 64 13.02 7.93 33.96
C GLY A 64 12.41 6.66 33.36
N LYS A 65 12.11 5.67 34.20
CA LYS A 65 11.54 4.38 33.76
C LYS A 65 10.18 4.57 33.09
N ASP A 66 9.28 5.29 33.76
CA ASP A 66 7.90 5.51 33.28
C ASP A 66 7.84 6.38 32.03
N GLY A 67 8.66 7.43 31.95
CA GLY A 67 8.72 8.30 30.78
C GLY A 67 9.28 7.58 29.55
N ASN A 68 10.35 6.82 29.73
CA ASN A 68 10.92 6.02 28.64
C ASN A 68 9.96 4.92 28.19
N GLN A 69 9.21 4.31 29.11
CA GLN A 69 8.20 3.34 28.78
C GLN A 69 7.08 3.95 27.93
N LYS A 70 6.51 5.10 28.33
CA LYS A 70 5.47 5.80 27.55
C LYS A 70 5.95 6.17 26.14
N ILE A 71 7.19 6.62 26.00
CA ILE A 71 7.75 6.94 24.67
C ILE A 71 7.87 5.67 23.83
N ARG A 72 8.35 4.56 24.40
CA ARG A 72 8.44 3.28 23.69
C ARG A 72 7.08 2.74 23.27
N GLU A 73 6.09 2.79 24.16
CA GLU A 73 4.71 2.41 23.85
C GLU A 73 4.16 3.23 22.69
N LYS A 74 4.39 4.56 22.69
CA LYS A 74 3.94 5.42 21.59
C LYS A 74 4.68 5.13 20.28
N CYS A 75 5.99 4.88 20.34
CA CYS A 75 6.74 4.46 19.16
C CYS A 75 6.22 3.13 18.61
N SER A 76 5.88 2.17 19.48
CA SER A 76 5.29 0.89 19.07
C SER A 76 3.97 1.12 18.31
N GLN A 77 3.06 1.92 18.88
CA GLN A 77 1.79 2.25 18.22
C GLN A 77 1.98 2.88 16.83
N TYR A 78 2.98 3.77 16.68
CA TYR A 78 3.28 4.38 15.39
C TYR A 78 3.85 3.37 14.39
N LEU A 79 4.72 2.46 14.83
CA LEU A 79 5.27 1.42 13.96
C LEU A 79 4.19 0.42 13.52
N ASP A 80 3.31 0.01 14.44
CA ASP A 80 2.17 -0.87 14.12
C ASP A 80 1.24 -0.20 13.09
N ARG A 81 1.03 1.13 13.22
CA ARG A 81 0.24 1.89 12.24
C ARG A 81 0.96 1.98 10.90
N VAL A 82 2.27 2.24 10.90
CA VAL A 82 3.10 2.28 9.69
C VAL A 82 3.05 0.95 8.94
N GLU A 83 3.18 -0.17 9.65
CA GLU A 83 3.11 -1.51 9.04
C GLU A 83 1.76 -1.73 8.35
N LYS A 84 0.65 -1.42 9.04
CA LYS A 84 -0.70 -1.51 8.46
C LYS A 84 -0.89 -0.60 7.25
N LEU A 85 -0.35 0.62 7.28
CA LEU A 85 -0.45 1.55 6.15
C LEU A 85 0.41 1.08 4.97
N GLN A 86 1.57 0.51 5.25
CA GLN A 86 2.49 -0.01 4.25
C GLN A 86 1.89 -1.24 3.54
N GLU A 87 1.30 -2.17 4.29
CA GLU A 87 0.58 -3.33 3.75
C GLU A 87 -0.56 -2.90 2.83
N TYR A 88 -1.35 -1.92 3.26
CA TYR A 88 -2.43 -1.34 2.45
C TYR A 88 -1.92 -0.77 1.11
N LEU A 89 -0.81 -0.03 1.13
CA LEU A 89 -0.23 0.54 -0.10
C LEU A 89 0.31 -0.55 -1.04
N ASP A 90 0.95 -1.58 -0.50
CA ASP A 90 1.47 -2.70 -1.29
C ASP A 90 0.34 -3.49 -1.96
N GLU A 91 -0.70 -3.87 -1.21
CA GLU A 91 -1.87 -4.56 -1.76
C GLU A 91 -2.57 -3.72 -2.83
N LYS A 92 -2.71 -2.41 -2.59
CA LYS A 92 -3.31 -1.47 -3.55
C LYS A 92 -2.48 -1.38 -4.83
N GLN A 93 -1.16 -1.24 -4.72
CA GLN A 93 -0.29 -1.14 -5.89
C GLN A 93 -0.31 -2.45 -6.68
N LYS A 94 -0.26 -3.59 -5.99
CA LYS A 94 -0.33 -4.92 -6.61
C LYS A 94 -1.63 -5.14 -7.38
N ALA A 95 -2.76 -4.67 -6.84
CA ALA A 95 -4.05 -4.72 -7.54
C ALA A 95 -4.03 -3.92 -8.85
N ILE A 96 -3.43 -2.72 -8.82
CA ILE A 96 -3.28 -1.84 -9.99
C ILE A 96 -2.38 -2.49 -11.05
N ASP A 97 -1.24 -3.04 -10.64
CA ASP A 97 -0.29 -3.67 -11.56
C ASP A 97 -0.90 -4.89 -12.25
N LEU A 98 -1.63 -5.72 -11.49
CA LEU A 98 -2.35 -6.86 -12.04
C LEU A 98 -3.45 -6.44 -13.01
N ALA A 99 -4.22 -5.40 -12.69
CA ALA A 99 -5.27 -4.88 -13.58
C ALA A 99 -4.68 -4.31 -14.89
N ASN A 100 -3.57 -3.56 -14.78
CA ASN A 100 -2.86 -3.03 -15.95
C ASN A 100 -2.33 -4.16 -16.83
N LYS A 101 -1.73 -5.18 -16.23
CA LYS A 101 -1.25 -6.37 -16.95
C LYS A 101 -2.42 -7.11 -17.61
N ALA A 102 -3.54 -7.30 -16.90
CA ALA A 102 -4.74 -7.92 -17.46
C ALA A 102 -5.24 -7.18 -18.71
N ALA A 103 -5.29 -5.84 -18.65
CA ALA A 103 -5.70 -5.01 -19.78
C ALA A 103 -4.72 -5.08 -20.97
N GLN A 104 -3.42 -5.26 -20.72
CA GLN A 104 -2.43 -5.49 -21.77
C GLN A 104 -2.62 -6.84 -22.45
N GLU A 105 -2.78 -7.92 -21.68
CA GLU A 105 -3.02 -9.26 -22.21
C GLU A 105 -4.35 -9.36 -22.96
N ASP A 106 -5.38 -8.66 -22.48
CA ASP A 106 -6.69 -8.56 -23.13
C ASP A 106 -6.57 -7.91 -24.51
N LYS A 107 -5.82 -6.81 -24.61
CA LYS A 107 -5.51 -6.15 -25.90
C LYS A 107 -4.67 -7.03 -26.82
N ALA A 108 -3.77 -7.83 -26.25
CA ALA A 108 -2.96 -8.81 -26.98
C ALA A 108 -3.77 -10.07 -27.37
N GLN A 109 -5.06 -10.15 -27.02
CA GLN A 109 -5.95 -11.29 -27.24
C GLN A 109 -5.54 -12.57 -26.51
N ASN A 110 -4.67 -12.45 -25.50
CA ASN A 110 -4.30 -13.51 -24.57
C ASN A 110 -5.37 -13.66 -23.49
N TYR A 111 -6.58 -14.02 -23.91
CA TYR A 111 -7.79 -13.93 -23.09
C TYR A 111 -7.80 -14.85 -21.86
N GLU A 112 -7.13 -16.00 -21.91
CA GLU A 112 -7.00 -16.92 -20.76
C GLU A 112 -6.19 -16.29 -19.62
N GLU A 113 -5.04 -15.69 -19.97
CA GLU A 113 -4.19 -15.00 -18.99
C GLU A 113 -4.83 -13.70 -18.53
N ALA A 114 -5.45 -12.94 -19.43
CA ALA A 114 -6.21 -11.74 -19.08
C ALA A 114 -7.32 -12.04 -18.06
N LEU A 115 -8.09 -13.12 -18.26
CA LEU A 115 -9.12 -13.57 -17.34
C LEU A 115 -8.54 -13.85 -15.93
N ARG A 116 -7.46 -14.62 -15.87
CA ARG A 116 -6.78 -14.96 -14.61
C ARG A 116 -6.28 -13.70 -13.88
N LEU A 117 -5.69 -12.77 -14.62
CA LEU A 117 -5.15 -11.53 -14.08
C LEU A 117 -6.26 -10.58 -13.59
N TYR A 118 -7.39 -10.45 -14.30
CA TYR A 118 -8.53 -9.65 -13.84
C TYR A 118 -9.12 -10.21 -12.53
N GLN A 119 -9.27 -11.54 -12.41
CA GLN A 119 -9.75 -12.17 -11.18
C GLN A 119 -8.81 -11.90 -10.00
N ASN A 120 -7.50 -12.05 -10.21
CA ASN A 120 -6.50 -11.76 -9.19
C ASN A 120 -6.50 -10.28 -8.80
N ALA A 121 -6.61 -9.36 -9.76
CA ALA A 121 -6.68 -7.93 -9.50
C ALA A 121 -7.90 -7.58 -8.62
N VAL A 122 -9.07 -8.14 -8.93
CA VAL A 122 -10.29 -7.96 -8.12
C VAL A 122 -10.11 -8.49 -6.70
N GLN A 123 -9.46 -9.65 -6.52
CA GLN A 123 -9.19 -10.20 -5.20
C GLN A 123 -8.39 -9.22 -4.33
N TYR A 124 -7.31 -8.64 -4.87
CA TYR A 124 -6.52 -7.63 -4.16
C TYR A 124 -7.30 -6.33 -3.91
N PHE A 125 -8.09 -5.85 -4.88
CA PHE A 125 -8.94 -4.68 -4.64
C PHE A 125 -9.98 -4.91 -3.55
N LEU A 126 -10.51 -6.12 -3.38
CA LEU A 126 -11.42 -6.45 -2.28
C LEU A 126 -10.72 -6.44 -0.93
N HIS A 127 -9.44 -6.83 -0.85
CA HIS A 127 -8.65 -6.68 0.38
C HIS A 127 -8.49 -5.21 0.74
N VAL A 128 -8.10 -4.40 -0.24
CA VAL A 128 -7.92 -2.94 -0.10
C VAL A 128 -9.20 -2.24 0.35
N VAL A 129 -10.38 -2.67 -0.12
CA VAL A 129 -11.69 -2.12 0.29
C VAL A 129 -12.06 -2.44 1.74
N LYS A 130 -11.59 -3.58 2.28
CA LYS A 130 -11.82 -3.95 3.69
C LYS A 130 -11.01 -3.08 4.64
N TYR A 131 -9.97 -2.41 4.14
CA TYR A 131 -9.15 -1.54 4.95
C TYR A 131 -9.94 -0.33 5.44
N GLU A 132 -10.04 -0.18 6.76
CA GLU A 132 -10.92 0.81 7.39
C GLU A 132 -10.49 2.25 7.13
N ALA A 133 -9.21 2.51 6.85
CA ALA A 133 -8.68 3.88 6.70
C ALA A 133 -9.24 4.62 5.48
N GLN A 134 -9.81 3.91 4.50
CA GLN A 134 -10.36 4.57 3.31
C GLN A 134 -11.67 5.31 3.63
N GLY A 135 -11.74 6.57 3.19
CA GLY A 135 -13.02 7.30 3.13
C GLY A 135 -14.01 6.65 2.15
N ASP A 136 -15.31 6.87 2.36
CA ASP A 136 -16.39 6.20 1.61
C ASP A 136 -16.28 6.38 0.09
N LYS A 137 -15.85 7.58 -0.34
CA LYS A 137 -15.62 7.90 -1.75
C LYS A 137 -14.55 6.99 -2.39
N ALA A 138 -13.46 6.72 -1.67
CA ALA A 138 -12.39 5.85 -2.17
C ALA A 138 -12.88 4.39 -2.27
N LYS A 139 -13.59 3.90 -1.24
CA LYS A 139 -14.19 2.56 -1.24
C LYS A 139 -15.16 2.38 -2.41
N GLN A 140 -16.02 3.36 -2.67
CA GLN A 140 -16.95 3.34 -3.81
C GLN A 140 -16.22 3.28 -5.15
N SER A 141 -15.19 4.11 -5.34
CA SER A 141 -14.40 4.11 -6.57
C SER A 141 -13.74 2.76 -6.84
N ILE A 142 -13.22 2.09 -5.80
CA ILE A 142 -12.58 0.78 -5.95
C ILE A 142 -13.63 -0.30 -6.25
N ARG A 143 -14.79 -0.27 -5.59
CA ARG A 143 -15.89 -1.21 -5.88
C ARG A 143 -16.39 -1.08 -7.31
N ALA A 144 -16.51 0.15 -7.83
CA ALA A 144 -16.86 0.38 -9.23
C ALA A 144 -15.84 -0.28 -10.17
N LYS A 145 -14.53 -0.13 -9.89
CA LYS A 145 -13.48 -0.81 -10.65
C LYS A 145 -13.52 -2.33 -10.55
N CYS A 146 -13.81 -2.88 -9.37
CA CYS A 146 -14.02 -4.33 -9.24
C CYS A 146 -15.17 -4.80 -10.14
N ALA A 147 -16.29 -4.07 -10.18
CA ALA A 147 -17.43 -4.41 -11.01
C ALA A 147 -17.08 -4.37 -12.51
N GLU A 148 -16.34 -3.35 -12.96
CA GLU A 148 -15.85 -3.25 -14.35
C GLU A 148 -14.96 -4.45 -14.73
N TYR A 149 -14.01 -4.82 -13.87
CA TYR A 149 -13.10 -5.95 -14.15
C TYR A 149 -13.80 -7.30 -14.09
N LEU A 150 -14.78 -7.48 -13.21
CA LEU A 150 -15.61 -8.69 -13.15
C LEU A 150 -16.47 -8.84 -14.41
N ASP A 151 -17.15 -7.78 -14.86
CA ASP A 151 -17.93 -7.81 -16.09
C ASP A 151 -17.06 -8.15 -17.31
N ARG A 152 -15.84 -7.59 -17.39
CA ARG A 152 -14.91 -7.97 -18.47
C ARG A 152 -14.47 -9.44 -18.36
N ALA A 153 -14.14 -9.90 -17.16
CA ALA A 153 -13.75 -11.29 -16.92
C ALA A 153 -14.87 -12.28 -17.30
N GLU A 154 -16.13 -11.97 -16.99
CA GLU A 154 -17.27 -12.80 -17.38
C GLU A 154 -17.42 -12.91 -18.90
N LYS A 155 -17.32 -11.77 -19.61
CA LYS A 155 -17.34 -11.74 -21.08
C LYS A 155 -16.20 -12.57 -21.70
N LEU A 156 -14.99 -12.48 -21.16
CA LEU A 156 -13.85 -13.29 -21.61
C LEU A 156 -14.09 -14.79 -21.38
N LYS A 157 -14.64 -15.15 -20.22
CA LYS A 157 -14.98 -16.55 -19.89
C LYS A 157 -16.02 -17.13 -20.86
N GLU A 158 -17.05 -16.35 -21.21
CA GLU A 158 -18.03 -16.77 -22.21
C GLU A 158 -17.41 -16.94 -23.60
N TYR A 159 -16.53 -16.03 -24.02
CA TYR A 159 -15.84 -16.09 -25.30
C TYR A 159 -14.97 -17.36 -25.40
N LEU A 160 -14.20 -17.66 -24.36
CA LEU A 160 -13.36 -18.87 -24.28
C LEU A 160 -14.21 -20.15 -24.35
N LYS A 161 -15.31 -20.21 -23.59
CA LYS A 161 -16.24 -21.35 -23.61
C LYS A 161 -16.90 -21.58 -24.98
N LYS A 162 -17.19 -20.50 -25.72
CA LYS A 162 -17.71 -20.59 -27.10
C LYS A 162 -16.64 -21.10 -28.07
N LYS A 163 -15.39 -20.68 -27.89
CA LYS A 163 -14.24 -21.14 -28.70
C LYS A 163 -13.94 -22.63 -28.50
N GLU A 164 -14.02 -23.13 -27.27
CA GLU A 164 -13.85 -24.56 -26.96
C GLU A 164 -14.97 -25.45 -27.53
N LYS A 165 -16.19 -24.92 -27.66
CA LYS A 165 -17.34 -25.65 -28.21
C LYS A 165 -17.43 -25.63 -29.74
N ALA A 166 -16.59 -24.85 -30.43
CA ALA A 166 -16.53 -24.90 -31.88
C ALA A 166 -15.76 -26.17 -32.30
N PRO A 167 -16.40 -27.15 -32.96
CA PRO A 167 -15.73 -28.39 -33.34
C PRO A 167 -14.59 -28.07 -34.32
N ALA A 168 -13.42 -28.69 -34.09
CA ALA A 168 -12.36 -28.75 -35.07
C ALA A 168 -12.95 -29.24 -36.40
N LYS A 169 -12.92 -28.40 -37.43
CA LYS A 169 -13.28 -28.86 -38.78
C LYS A 169 -12.38 -30.05 -39.10
N PRO A 170 -12.92 -31.24 -39.42
CA PRO A 170 -12.09 -32.34 -39.87
C PRO A 170 -11.42 -31.90 -41.17
N VAL A 171 -10.09 -31.96 -41.18
CA VAL A 171 -9.30 -31.83 -42.40
C VAL A 171 -9.75 -32.99 -43.29
N LYS A 172 -10.46 -32.70 -44.38
CA LYS A 172 -10.70 -33.69 -45.44
C LYS A 172 -9.33 -34.08 -46.00
N GLU A 173 -8.84 -35.25 -45.63
CA GLU A 173 -7.90 -36.00 -46.47
C GLU A 173 -8.52 -36.10 -47.87
N SER A 174 -7.79 -35.61 -48.86
CA SER A 174 -8.04 -35.90 -50.26
C SER A 174 -6.87 -36.74 -50.73
N GLN A 175 -6.95 -38.04 -50.49
CA GLN A 175 -6.25 -39.02 -51.33
C GLN A 175 -7.10 -39.24 -52.58
N SER A 176 -6.46 -39.11 -53.74
CA SER A 176 -6.94 -39.65 -55.02
C SER A 176 -5.70 -39.96 -55.85
N ASP A 177 -5.15 -41.14 -55.62
CA ASP A 177 -4.28 -41.82 -56.57
C ASP A 177 -5.10 -42.28 -57.80
N GLU A 178 -4.37 -42.46 -58.91
CA GLU A 178 -4.71 -43.21 -60.14
C GLU A 178 -5.32 -42.43 -61.33
N LYS A 179 -4.51 -42.10 -62.35
CA LYS A 179 -4.23 -42.95 -63.54
C LYS A 179 -3.44 -42.17 -64.62
N GLY A 180 -2.38 -42.78 -65.15
CA GLY A 180 -1.61 -42.32 -66.31
C GLY A 180 -0.40 -43.18 -66.55
#